data_AF-A0A9E1ZXL3-F1
#
_entry.id   AF-A0A9E1ZXL3-F1
#
_cell.length_a   1.000
_cell.length_b   1.000
_cell.length_c   1.000
_cell.angle_alpha   90.00
_cell.angle_beta   90.00
_cell.angle_gamma   90.00
#
_symmetry.space_group_name_H-M   'P 1'
#
loop_
_entity.id
_entity.type
_entity.pdbx_description
1 polymer ?
#
loop_
_entity_poly.entity_id
_entity_poly.type
_entity_poly.pdbx_seq_one_letter_code
_entity_poly.pdbx_strand_id
1 'polypeptide(L)'
;MESDLFSDREKAAILWAEHVTKNTARSRDDVYETVRAQFSEAEMVELTMMSGLFNFYNRFMDSLGVPLEIQGEVDKIKRSVNLDPARVKQYMQTLIDNWPDEFPTPNPDVT
;
A
#
# COMPACT_ATOMS: atom_id res chain seq x y z
N MET A 1 -2.18 -26.04 9.04
CA MET A 1 -1.59 -24.91 9.80
C MET A 1 -2.16 -24.99 11.21
N GLU A 2 -1.38 -25.48 12.18
CA GLU A 2 -1.85 -25.82 13.54
C GLU A 2 -1.51 -24.74 14.59
N SER A 3 -1.37 -23.48 14.17
CA SER A 3 -1.09 -22.38 15.11
C SER A 3 -2.37 -21.96 15.84
N ASP A 4 -2.30 -21.90 17.18
CA ASP A 4 -3.39 -21.39 18.02
C ASP A 4 -3.46 -19.86 18.05
N LEU A 5 -2.48 -19.17 17.43
CA LEU A 5 -2.44 -17.70 17.38
C LEU A 5 -3.35 -17.09 16.31
N PHE A 6 -3.90 -17.92 15.41
CA PHE A 6 -4.75 -17.47 14.32
C PHE A 6 -6.14 -18.06 14.46
N SER A 7 -7.15 -17.23 14.23
CA SER A 7 -8.53 -17.67 14.02
C SER A 7 -8.66 -18.53 12.76
N ASP A 8 -9.74 -19.29 12.66
CA ASP A 8 -10.01 -20.12 11.48
C ASP A 8 -10.12 -19.30 10.19
N ARG A 9 -10.66 -18.08 10.30
CA ARG A 9 -10.75 -17.13 9.20
C ARG A 9 -9.38 -16.65 8.74
N GLU A 10 -8.47 -16.33 9.67
CA GLU A 10 -7.10 -15.94 9.34
C GLU A 10 -6.31 -17.10 8.74
N LYS A 11 -6.47 -18.32 9.26
CA LYS A 11 -5.87 -19.53 8.67
C LYS A 11 -6.35 -19.75 7.24
N ALA A 12 -7.65 -19.59 6.97
CA ALA A 12 -8.22 -19.67 5.64
C ALA A 12 -7.64 -18.58 4.70
N ALA A 13 -7.48 -17.35 5.18
CA ALA A 13 -6.84 -16.28 4.41
C ALA A 13 -5.40 -16.63 4.02
N ILE A 14 -4.60 -17.12 4.98
CA ILE A 14 -3.20 -17.50 4.72
C ILE A 14 -3.12 -18.68 3.75
N LEU A 15 -3.98 -19.69 3.92
CA LEU A 15 -4.07 -20.82 3.00
C LEU A 15 -4.38 -20.35 1.58
N TRP A 16 -5.35 -19.45 1.41
CA TRP A 16 -5.69 -18.90 0.10
C TRP A 16 -4.53 -18.13 -0.51
N ALA A 17 -3.90 -17.24 0.27
CA ALA A 17 -2.76 -16.44 -0.17
C ALA A 17 -1.60 -17.33 -0.64
N GLU A 18 -1.31 -18.43 0.06
CA GLU A 18 -0.30 -19.41 -0.36
C GLU A 18 -0.61 -20.04 -1.72
N HIS A 19 -1.86 -20.47 -1.93
CA HIS A 19 -2.28 -21.09 -3.18
C HIS A 19 -2.34 -20.12 -4.37
N VAL A 20 -2.76 -18.86 -4.14
CA VAL A 20 -2.72 -17.79 -5.14
C VAL A 20 -1.26 -17.47 -5.51
N THR A 21 -0.37 -17.39 -4.52
CA THR A 21 1.05 -17.10 -4.72
C THR A 21 1.76 -18.18 -5.53
N LYS A 22 1.48 -19.46 -5.23
CA LYS A 22 1.98 -20.62 -5.98
C LYS A 22 1.25 -20.84 -7.31
N ASN A 23 0.24 -20.03 -7.62
CA ASN A 23 -0.62 -20.17 -8.80
C ASN A 23 -1.27 -21.57 -8.93
N THR A 24 -1.71 -22.12 -7.80
CA THR A 24 -2.36 -23.45 -7.72
C THR A 24 -3.84 -23.39 -7.37
N ALA A 25 -4.34 -22.21 -6.99
CA ALA A 25 -5.73 -21.99 -6.57
C ALA A 25 -6.75 -22.49 -7.61
N ARG A 26 -6.48 -22.29 -8.91
CA ARG A 26 -7.38 -22.72 -10.01
C ARG A 26 -7.65 -24.23 -10.04
N SER A 27 -6.73 -25.05 -9.58
CA SER A 27 -6.85 -26.52 -9.60
C SER A 27 -7.26 -27.11 -8.25
N ARG A 28 -7.60 -26.27 -7.28
CA ARG A 28 -7.86 -26.66 -5.88
C ARG A 28 -9.22 -26.13 -5.43
N ASP A 29 -10.27 -26.69 -6.02
CA ASP A 29 -11.65 -26.35 -5.65
C ASP A 29 -11.92 -26.63 -4.16
N ASP A 30 -11.31 -27.68 -3.61
CA ASP A 30 -11.36 -28.01 -2.17
C ASP A 30 -10.84 -26.87 -1.28
N VAL A 31 -9.78 -26.18 -1.72
CA VAL A 31 -9.25 -24.99 -1.03
C VAL A 31 -10.20 -23.81 -1.21
N TYR A 32 -10.73 -23.59 -2.43
CA TYR A 32 -11.68 -22.52 -2.68
C TYR A 32 -12.92 -22.65 -1.76
N GLU A 33 -13.52 -23.84 -1.66
CA GLU A 33 -14.67 -24.11 -0.80
C GLU A 33 -14.35 -23.91 0.68
N THR A 34 -13.18 -24.38 1.13
CA THR A 34 -12.73 -24.21 2.52
C THR A 34 -12.62 -22.73 2.89
N VAL A 35 -12.06 -21.91 1.99
CA VAL A 35 -11.87 -20.48 2.23
C VAL A 35 -13.21 -19.74 2.09
N ARG A 36 -14.03 -20.08 1.09
CA ARG A 36 -15.34 -19.48 0.86
C ARG A 36 -16.31 -19.68 2.02
N ALA A 37 -16.13 -20.72 2.83
CA ALA A 37 -16.89 -20.92 4.08
C ALA A 37 -16.64 -19.82 5.13
N GLN A 38 -15.52 -19.11 5.06
CA GLN A 38 -15.10 -18.07 6.03
C GLN A 38 -15.21 -16.64 5.48
N PHE A 39 -15.46 -16.47 4.19
CA PHE A 39 -15.46 -15.18 3.49
C PHE A 39 -16.63 -15.08 2.54
N SER A 40 -17.28 -13.92 2.46
CA SER A 40 -18.27 -13.59 1.42
C SER A 40 -17.64 -13.53 0.01
N GLU A 41 -18.47 -13.48 -1.04
CA GLU A 41 -17.93 -13.36 -2.42
C GLU A 41 -17.11 -12.08 -2.62
N ALA A 42 -17.59 -10.95 -2.08
CA ALA A 42 -16.88 -9.68 -2.15
C ALA A 42 -15.52 -9.77 -1.44
N GLU A 43 -15.49 -10.35 -0.23
CA GLU A 43 -14.24 -10.50 0.53
C GLU A 43 -13.28 -11.49 -0.14
N MET A 44 -13.78 -12.53 -0.83
CA MET A 44 -12.94 -13.43 -1.64
C MET A 44 -12.26 -12.69 -2.79
N VAL A 45 -12.97 -11.78 -3.46
CA VAL A 45 -12.39 -10.93 -4.51
C VAL A 45 -11.32 -10.02 -3.92
N GLU A 46 -11.59 -9.35 -2.80
CA GLU A 46 -10.64 -8.48 -2.10
C GLU A 46 -9.39 -9.24 -1.66
N LEU A 47 -9.56 -10.41 -1.03
CA LEU A 47 -8.48 -11.27 -0.57
C LEU A 47 -7.59 -11.73 -1.74
N THR A 48 -8.20 -12.10 -2.87
CA THR A 48 -7.48 -12.51 -4.07
C THR A 48 -6.74 -11.33 -4.71
N MET A 49 -7.38 -10.16 -4.76
CA MET A 49 -6.78 -8.94 -5.30
C MET A 49 -5.54 -8.52 -4.50
N MET A 50 -5.63 -8.54 -3.17
CA MET A 50 -4.51 -8.18 -2.29
C MET A 50 -3.34 -9.17 -2.45
N SER A 51 -3.64 -10.47 -2.49
CA SER A 51 -2.64 -11.50 -2.76
C SER A 51 -1.97 -11.29 -4.13
N GLY A 52 -2.75 -11.02 -5.17
CA GLY A 52 -2.26 -10.74 -6.52
C GLY A 52 -1.37 -9.50 -6.59
N LEU A 53 -1.74 -8.42 -5.89
CA LEU A 53 -0.99 -7.17 -5.86
C LEU A 53 0.40 -7.36 -5.24
N PHE A 54 0.50 -8.05 -4.10
CA PHE A 54 1.80 -8.34 -3.50
C PHE A 54 2.65 -9.28 -4.36
N ASN A 55 2.03 -10.26 -5.01
CA ASN A 55 2.71 -11.14 -5.96
C ASN A 55 3.27 -10.39 -7.17
N PHE A 56 2.58 -9.34 -7.63
CA PHE A 56 3.10 -8.43 -8.65
C PHE A 56 4.28 -7.62 -8.12
N TYR A 57 4.15 -6.98 -6.96
CA TYR A 57 5.23 -6.18 -6.38
C TYR A 57 6.50 -6.99 -6.14
N ASN A 58 6.39 -8.17 -5.53
CA ASN A 58 7.54 -9.04 -5.28
C ASN A 58 8.27 -9.34 -6.59
N ARG A 59 7.55 -9.78 -7.63
CA ARG A 59 8.15 -10.05 -8.94
C ARG A 59 8.75 -8.82 -9.59
N PHE A 60 8.08 -7.67 -9.49
CA PHE A 60 8.54 -6.41 -10.07
C PHE A 60 9.85 -5.94 -9.42
N MET A 61 9.88 -5.88 -8.08
CA MET A 61 11.06 -5.45 -7.32
C MET A 61 12.22 -6.43 -7.50
N ASP A 62 11.96 -7.74 -7.42
CA ASP A 62 12.97 -8.78 -7.61
C ASP A 62 13.58 -8.73 -9.02
N SER A 63 12.74 -8.56 -10.06
CA SER A 63 13.21 -8.51 -11.46
C SER A 63 14.06 -7.28 -11.75
N LEU A 64 13.79 -6.17 -11.07
CA LEU A 64 14.56 -4.94 -11.21
C LEU A 64 15.77 -4.87 -10.25
N GLY A 65 15.96 -5.88 -9.40
CA GLY A 65 17.06 -5.94 -8.43
C GLY A 65 17.05 -4.74 -7.48
N VAL A 66 15.86 -4.26 -7.11
CA VAL A 66 15.73 -3.10 -6.21
C VAL A 66 16.38 -3.46 -4.87
N PRO A 67 17.41 -2.73 -4.42
CA PRO A 67 18.10 -3.06 -3.18
C PRO A 67 17.16 -2.83 -2.00
N LEU A 68 17.26 -3.69 -0.98
CA LEU A 68 16.61 -3.46 0.29
C LEU A 68 17.17 -2.18 0.90
N GLU A 69 16.28 -1.25 1.24
CA GLU A 69 16.66 -0.02 1.92
C GLU A 69 17.24 -0.37 3.29
N ILE A 70 18.36 0.25 3.66
CA ILE A 70 18.92 0.10 4.99
C ILE A 70 17.88 0.67 5.96
N GLN A 71 17.41 -0.12 6.94
CA GLN A 71 16.32 0.26 7.86
C GLN A 71 16.47 1.67 8.46
N GLY A 72 17.72 2.09 8.74
CA GLY A 72 18.03 3.43 9.26
C GLY A 72 17.75 4.60 8.31
N GLU A 73 17.59 4.38 7.00
CA GLU A 73 17.10 5.39 6.04
C GLU A 73 15.57 5.44 6.00
N VAL A 74 14.89 4.29 6.17
CA VAL A 74 13.42 4.21 6.26
C VAL A 74 12.90 4.91 7.52
N ASP A 75 13.62 4.77 8.64
CA ASP A 75 13.29 5.44 9.90
C ASP A 75 13.42 6.99 9.80
N LYS A 76 14.11 7.51 8.78
CA LYS A 76 14.17 8.96 8.49
C LYS A 76 12.95 9.46 7.73
N ILE A 77 12.14 8.57 7.15
CA ILE A 77 10.86 8.92 6.53
C ILE A 77 9.91 9.33 7.66
N LYS A 78 9.93 10.62 8.01
CA LYS A 78 9.04 11.18 9.01
C LYS A 78 7.60 10.94 8.54
N ARG A 79 6.74 10.47 9.45
CA ARG A 79 5.28 10.40 9.26
C ARG A 79 4.81 11.64 8.53
N SER A 80 3.91 11.45 7.55
CA SER A 80 3.23 12.50 6.83
C SER A 80 2.97 13.68 7.76
N VAL A 81 3.50 14.86 7.38
CA VAL A 81 3.47 16.06 8.21
C VAL A 81 2.04 16.23 8.74
N ASN A 82 1.89 16.12 10.06
CA ASN A 82 0.62 16.46 10.69
C ASN A 82 0.46 17.97 10.50
N LEU A 83 -0.40 18.38 9.57
CA LEU A 83 -0.58 19.77 9.20
C LEU A 83 -1.18 20.51 10.38
N ASP A 84 -0.38 21.33 11.05
CA ASP A 84 -0.82 22.21 12.12
C ASP A 84 -1.72 23.32 11.53
N PRO A 85 -3.02 23.36 11.86
CA PRO A 85 -3.94 24.36 11.31
C PRO A 85 -3.51 25.80 11.60
N ALA A 86 -2.83 26.06 12.72
CA ALA A 86 -2.37 27.40 13.07
C ALA A 86 -1.23 27.86 12.15
N ARG A 87 -0.30 26.95 11.83
CA ARG A 87 0.79 27.23 10.88
C ARG A 87 0.29 27.47 9.47
N VAL A 88 -0.66 26.65 9.02
CA VAL A 88 -1.29 26.83 7.70
C VAL A 88 -1.99 28.19 7.62
N LYS A 89 -2.76 28.56 8.65
CA LYS A 89 -3.43 29.85 8.71
C LYS A 89 -2.44 31.02 8.69
N GLN A 90 -1.36 30.94 9.47
CA GLN A 90 -0.34 31.98 9.51
C GLN A 90 0.34 32.16 8.15
N TYR A 91 0.72 31.06 7.49
CA TYR A 91 1.32 31.10 6.17
C TYR A 91 0.39 31.75 5.13
N MET A 92 -0.88 31.36 5.14
CA MET A 92 -1.89 31.95 4.25
C MET A 92 -2.08 33.45 4.51
N GLN A 93 -2.06 33.87 5.78
CA GLN A 93 -2.12 35.28 6.13
C GLN A 93 -0.90 36.03 5.60
N THR A 94 0.31 35.48 5.75
CA THR A 94 1.53 36.06 5.19
C THR A 94 1.45 36.18 3.66
N LEU A 95 0.87 35.20 2.96
CA LEU A 95 0.68 35.29 1.51
C LEU A 95 -0.30 36.39 1.13
N ILE A 96 -1.39 36.56 1.88
CA ILE A 96 -2.38 37.61 1.64
C ILE A 96 -1.74 38.99 1.88
N ASP A 97 -1.00 39.14 2.99
CA ASP A 97 -0.37 40.41 3.38
C ASP A 97 0.73 40.84 2.40
N ASN A 98 1.36 39.88 1.72
CA ASN A 98 2.44 40.12 0.75
C ASN A 98 2.01 39.79 -0.70
N TRP A 99 0.70 39.78 -0.96
CA TRP A 99 0.19 39.46 -2.29
C TRP A 99 0.57 40.59 -3.27
N PRO A 100 1.40 40.31 -4.29
CA PRO A 100 1.81 41.36 -5.22
C PRO A 100 0.68 41.69 -6.19
N ASP A 101 0.60 42.96 -6.60
CA ASP A 101 -0.35 43.39 -7.64
C ASP A 101 -0.02 42.77 -9.02
N GLU A 102 1.26 42.48 -9.26
CA GLU A 102 1.75 41.78 -10.46
C GLU A 102 2.73 40.68 -10.07
N PHE A 103 2.52 39.47 -10.60
CA PHE A 103 3.45 38.36 -10.41
C PHE A 103 4.68 38.52 -11.30
N PRO A 104 5.88 38.17 -10.81
CA PRO A 104 7.09 38.20 -11.62
C PRO A 104 6.94 37.26 -12.82
N THR A 105 7.39 37.71 -13.99
CA THR A 105 7.47 36.86 -15.17
C THR A 105 8.49 35.73 -14.92
N PRO A 106 8.19 34.48 -15.31
CA PRO A 106 9.14 33.37 -15.19
C PRO A 106 10.49 33.72 -15.83
N ASN A 107 11.59 33.27 -15.21
CA ASN A 107 12.93 33.50 -15.73
C ASN A 107 13.03 32.89 -17.15
N PRO A 108 13.41 33.66 -18.18
CA PRO A 108 13.44 33.18 -19.57
C PRO A 108 14.38 31.99 -19.84
N ASP A 109 15.27 31.65 -18.90
CA ASP A 109 16.28 30.59 -19.06
C ASP A 109 15.80 29.18 -18.69
N VAL A 110 14.49 28.96 -18.53
CA VAL A 110 13.93 27.62 -18.25
C VAL A 110 12.83 27.26 -19.27
N THR A 111 13.25 27.01 -20.50
CA THR A 111 12.53 26.21 -21.52
C THR A 111 13.52 25.36 -22.31
#